data_AF-A0A0D5A108-F1
#
_entry.id   AF-A0A0D5A108-F1
#
_cell.length_a   1.000
_cell.length_b   1.000
_cell.length_c   1.000
_cell.angle_alpha   90.00
_cell.angle_beta   90.00
_cell.angle_gamma   90.00
#
_symmetry.space_group_name_H-M   'P 1'
#
loop_
_entity.id
_entity.type
_entity.pdbx_description
1 polymer ?
#
loop_
_entity_poly.entity_id
_entity_poly.type
_entity_poly.pdbx_seq_one_letter_code
_entity_poly.pdbx_strand_id
1 'polypeptide(L)' 'MTHLEFTHHALDIRSAVIAAIEVYMVGQGLAFNRAAFIAEKETDLTQLGKEALFYGADVVPDEVVLAS' A
#
# COMPACT_ATOMS: atom_id res chain seq x y z
N MET A 1 14.91 -13.08 -9.34
CA MET A 1 14.27 -11.77 -9.57
C MET A 1 15.29 -10.69 -9.29
N THR A 2 15.58 -9.84 -10.27
CA THR A 2 16.49 -8.70 -10.12
C THR A 2 15.78 -7.56 -9.37
N HIS A 3 16.55 -6.58 -8.88
CA HIS A 3 15.98 -5.40 -8.22
C HIS A 3 15.02 -4.63 -9.15
N LEU A 4 15.35 -4.53 -10.44
CA LEU A 4 14.49 -3.87 -11.43
C LEU A 4 13.16 -4.61 -11.61
N GLU A 5 13.21 -5.94 -11.76
CA GLU A 5 12.03 -6.79 -11.89
C GLU A 5 11.13 -6.69 -10.66
N PHE A 6 11.72 -6.70 -9.46
CA PHE A 6 10.99 -6.53 -8.21
C PHE A 6 10.29 -5.16 -8.16
N THR A 7 11.00 -4.09 -8.47
CA THR A 7 10.45 -2.72 -8.44
C THR A 7 9.32 -2.54 -9.44
N HIS A 8 9.47 -3.04 -10.66
CA HIS A 8 8.39 -3.04 -11.66
C HIS A 8 7.18 -3.82 -11.17
N HIS A 9 7.39 -5.04 -10.65
CA HIS A 9 6.31 -5.87 -10.16
C HIS A 9 5.56 -5.23 -8.98
N ALA A 10 6.27 -4.58 -8.06
CA ALA A 10 5.69 -3.85 -6.95
C ALA A 10 4.85 -2.65 -7.43
N LEU A 11 5.32 -1.92 -8.45
CA LEU A 11 4.57 -0.82 -9.07
C LEU A 11 3.28 -1.31 -9.76
N ASP A 12 3.35 -2.45 -10.44
CA ASP A 12 2.19 -3.06 -11.11
C ASP A 12 1.13 -3.48 -10.09
N ILE A 13 1.53 -4.15 -9.00
CA ILE A 13 0.64 -4.52 -7.90
C ILE A 13 -0.01 -3.27 -7.30
N ARG A 14 0.79 -2.24 -7.01
CA ARG A 14 0.28 -0.96 -6.48
C ARG A 14 -0.76 -0.35 -7.41
N SER A 15 -0.50 -0.32 -8.72
CA SER A 15 -1.42 0.24 -9.71
C SER A 15 -2.73 -0.54 -9.79
N ALA A 16 -2.65 -1.88 -9.74
CA ALA A 16 -3.81 -2.77 -9.77
C ALA A 16 -4.71 -2.58 -8.53
N VAL A 17 -4.12 -2.48 -7.33
CA VAL A 17 -4.86 -2.24 -6.09
C VAL A 17 -5.59 -0.91 -6.13
N ILE A 18 -4.91 0.16 -6.55
CA ILE A 18 -5.54 1.50 -6.66
C ILE A 18 -6.69 1.48 -7.65
N ALA A 19 -6.54 0.79 -8.79
CA ALA A 19 -7.61 0.66 -9.78
C ALA A 19 -8.82 -0.12 -9.23
N ALA A 20 -8.59 -1.17 -8.43
CA ALA A 20 -9.68 -1.92 -7.81
C ALA A 20 -10.47 -1.06 -6.81
N ILE A 21 -9.78 -0.23 -6.01
CA ILE A 21 -10.41 0.71 -5.08
C ILE A 21 -11.23 1.75 -5.86
N GLU A 22 -10.67 2.32 -6.91
CA GLU A 22 -11.34 3.30 -7.78
C GLU A 22 -12.64 2.74 -8.36
N VAL A 23 -12.58 1.54 -8.94
CA VAL A 23 -13.76 0.85 -9.50
C VAL A 23 -14.82 0.63 -8.44
N TYR A 24 -14.43 0.16 -7.24
CA TYR A 24 -15.38 -0.06 -6.15
C TYR A 24 -16.03 1.25 -5.69
N MET A 25 -15.23 2.30 -5.42
CA MET A 25 -15.73 3.59 -4.95
C MET A 25 -16.69 4.24 -5.95
N VAL A 26 -16.30 4.29 -7.24
CA VAL A 26 -17.15 4.82 -8.31
C VAL A 26 -18.41 3.99 -8.46
N GLY A 27 -18.31 2.65 -8.35
CA GLY A 27 -19.47 1.75 -8.38
C GLY A 27 -20.45 1.96 -7.22
N GLN A 28 -19.98 2.46 -6.08
CA GLN A 28 -20.81 2.87 -4.93
C GLN A 28 -21.31 4.32 -5.04
N GLY A 29 -21.02 5.04 -6.13
CA GLY A 29 -21.39 6.44 -6.31
C GLY A 29 -20.56 7.42 -5.48
N LEU A 30 -19.42 6.98 -4.95
CA LEU A 30 -18.50 7.80 -4.18
C LEU A 30 -17.51 8.48 -5.13
N ALA A 31 -17.27 9.78 -4.91
CA ALA A 31 -16.25 10.50 -5.64
C ALA A 31 -14.86 9.98 -5.23
N PHE A 32 -14.10 9.48 -6.21
CA PHE A 32 -12.73 9.03 -6.01
C PHE A 32 -11.77 9.88 -6.84
N ASN A 33 -10.75 10.44 -6.19
CA ASN A 33 -9.68 11.16 -6.86
C ASN A 33 -8.38 10.37 -6.70
N ARG A 34 -8.00 9.66 -7.76
CA ARG A 34 -6.80 8.81 -7.80
C ARG A 34 -5.52 9.56 -7.46
N ALA A 35 -5.35 10.79 -7.97
CA ALA A 35 -4.14 11.56 -7.75
C ALA A 35 -4.01 12.00 -6.29
N ALA A 36 -5.12 12.46 -5.68
CA ALA A 36 -5.16 12.81 -4.26
C ALA A 36 -4.90 11.58 -3.37
N PHE A 37 -5.55 10.44 -3.68
CA PHE A 37 -5.35 9.19 -2.96
C PHE A 37 -3.90 8.71 -3.01
N ILE A 38 -3.25 8.80 -4.18
CA ILE A 38 -1.84 8.47 -4.34
C ILE A 38 -0.97 9.39 -3.47
N ALA A 39 -1.16 10.71 -3.55
CA ALA A 39 -0.34 11.66 -2.81
C ALA A 39 -0.45 11.49 -1.29
N GLU A 40 -1.65 11.23 -0.79
CA GLU A 40 -1.91 10.97 0.64
C GLU A 40 -1.27 9.65 1.08
N LYS A 41 -1.52 8.56 0.33
CA LYS A 41 -1.02 7.23 0.70
C LYS A 41 0.48 7.05 0.46
N GLU A 42 1.08 7.81 -0.44
CA GLU A 42 2.54 7.84 -0.63
C GLU A 42 3.23 8.45 0.59
N THR A 43 2.62 9.45 1.22
CA THR A 43 3.09 10.01 2.49
C THR A 43 2.95 8.99 3.61
N ASP A 44 1.79 8.35 3.75
CA ASP A 44 1.55 7.31 4.75
C ASP A 44 2.48 6.10 4.59
N LEU A 45 2.68 5.61 3.36
CA LEU A 45 3.55 4.47 3.07
C LEU A 45 5.02 4.80 3.25
N THR A 46 5.44 6.03 2.92
CA THR A 46 6.80 6.49 3.19
C THR A 46 7.03 6.61 4.70
N GLN A 47 6.03 7.07 5.44
CA GLN A 47 6.08 7.16 6.89
C GLN A 47 6.10 5.77 7.53
N LEU A 48 5.20 4.86 7.15
CA LEU A 48 5.19 3.46 7.59
C LEU A 48 6.48 2.73 7.19
N GLY A 49 7.03 3.00 6.01
CA GLY A 49 8.30 2.43 5.56
C GLY A 49 9.48 2.94 6.38
N LYS A 50 9.50 4.23 6.72
CA LYS A 50 10.47 4.80 7.65
C LYS A 50 10.27 4.22 9.04
N GLU A 51 9.04 4.10 9.51
CA GLU A 51 8.74 3.53 10.82
C GLU A 51 9.11 2.05 10.89
N ALA A 52 8.89 1.27 9.83
CA ALA A 52 9.35 -0.11 9.76
C ALA A 52 10.89 -0.21 9.72
N LEU A 53 11.57 0.65 8.97
CA LEU A 53 13.03 0.67 8.84
C LEU A 53 13.75 1.17 10.10
N PHE A 54 13.17 2.14 10.83
CA PHE A 54 13.79 2.78 12.00
C PHE A 54 13.21 2.26 13.34
N TYR A 55 11.99 1.73 13.34
CA TYR A 55 11.28 1.30 14.55
C TYR A 55 10.70 -0.14 14.48
N GLY A 56 10.76 -0.87 13.36
CA GLY A 56 9.84 -1.99 13.12
C GLY A 56 10.40 -3.29 12.54
N ALA A 57 11.54 -3.77 13.01
CA ALA A 57 11.68 -5.23 13.23
C ALA A 57 10.95 -5.69 14.51
N ASP A 58 10.40 -4.75 15.31
CA ASP A 58 9.77 -4.99 16.62
C ASP A 58 8.30 -4.56 16.72
N VAL A 59 7.66 -4.14 15.62
CA VAL A 59 6.22 -3.74 15.63
C VAL A 59 5.43 -4.59 14.65
N VAL A 60 5.47 -5.91 14.84
CA VAL A 60 4.36 -6.77 14.42
C VAL A 60 3.44 -6.86 15.64
N PRO A 61 2.19 -6.35 15.58
CA PRO A 61 1.23 -6.66 16.63
C PRO A 61 1.07 -8.18 16.70
N ASP A 62 1.25 -8.75 17.90
CA ASP A 62 1.20 -10.20 18.18
C ASP A 62 -0.08 -10.90 17.68
N GLU A 63 -1.14 -10.14 17.33
CA GLU A 63 -2.42 -10.67 16.87
C GLU A 63 -2.35 -11.47 15.56
N VAL A 64 -1.30 -11.31 14.73
CA VAL A 64 -1.13 -12.11 13.50
C VAL A 64 -0.41 -13.44 13.76
N VAL A 65 0.21 -13.64 14.93
CA VAL A 65 0.99 -14.84 15.25
C VAL A 65 0.14 -15.95 15.90
N LEU A 66 -1.11 -15.66 16.30
CA LEU A 66 -2.00 -16.65 16.93
C LEU A 66 -2.96 -17.39 15.97
N ALA A 67 -2.65 -17.45 14.68
CA ALA A 67 -3.38 -18.26 13.70
C ALA A 67 -2.49 -19.24 12.93
N SER A 68 -1.56 -19.91 13.61
CA SER A 68 -0.78 -21.04 13.06
C SER A 68 -0.71 -22.20 14.03
#